data_AF-A0A7C1AEW9-F1
#
_entry.id   AF-A0A7C1AEW9-F1
#
_cell.length_a   1.000
_cell.length_b   1.000
_cell.length_c   1.000
_cell.angle_alpha   90.00
_cell.angle_beta   90.00
_cell.angle_gamma   90.00
#
_symmetry.space_group_name_H-M   'P 1'
#
loop_
_entity.id
_entity.type
_entity.pdbx_description
1 polymer ?
#
loop_
_entity_poly.entity_id
_entity_poly.type
_entity_poly.pdbx_seq_one_letter_code
_entity_poly.pdbx_strand_id
1 'polypeptide(L)'
;MRKSGRGLGLINIGFGNVVSASRVIAIVTPGSSPIKRMREEARERGKLVDATQGRKTRAIIITDSDHIIMSGLQAATITQRFSREGRCDDEES
;
A
#
# COMPACT_ATOMS: atom_id res chain seq x y z
N MET A 1 0.30 30.12 13.41
CA MET A 1 1.09 29.26 12.50
C MET A 1 0.50 27.85 12.51
N ARG A 2 -0.35 27.51 11.51
CA ARG A 2 -0.77 26.12 11.29
C ARG A 2 0.46 25.35 10.81
N LYS A 3 0.88 24.29 11.50
CA LYS A 3 1.92 23.38 10.99
C LYS A 3 1.34 22.69 9.75
N SER A 4 1.56 23.28 8.58
CA SER A 4 1.41 22.62 7.29
C SER A 4 2.55 21.60 7.11
N GLY A 5 2.63 20.65 8.02
CA GLY A 5 3.31 19.41 7.76
C GLY A 5 2.26 18.50 7.17
N ARG A 6 2.27 18.29 5.85
CA ARG A 6 1.81 17.01 5.29
C ARG A 6 2.73 15.96 5.91
N GLY A 7 2.42 15.54 7.14
CA GLY A 7 3.11 14.44 7.78
C GLY A 7 3.08 13.29 6.81
N LEU A 8 4.19 12.56 6.69
CA LEU A 8 4.24 11.33 5.90
C LEU A 8 3.16 10.41 6.45
N GLY A 9 1.96 10.42 5.84
CA GLY A 9 0.85 9.60 6.28
C GLY A 9 1.29 8.16 6.15
N LEU A 10 1.48 7.46 7.26
CA LEU A 10 1.90 6.07 7.26
C LEU A 10 0.66 5.22 7.50
N ILE A 11 0.34 4.36 6.54
CA ILE A 11 -0.82 3.47 6.65
C ILE A 11 -0.33 2.07 6.94
N ASN A 12 -0.87 1.48 8.00
CA ASN A 12 -0.62 0.08 8.33
C ASN A 12 -1.17 -0.84 7.24
N ILE A 13 -0.33 -1.73 6.73
CA ILE A 13 -0.66 -2.72 5.69
C ILE A 13 -0.59 -4.15 6.22
N GLY A 14 -0.46 -4.34 7.54
CA GLY A 14 -0.49 -5.63 8.22
C GLY A 14 0.80 -5.96 8.96
N PHE A 15 0.69 -6.67 10.08
CA PHE A 15 1.82 -7.18 10.89
C PHE A 15 2.85 -6.11 11.30
N GLY A 16 2.37 -4.90 11.63
CA GLY A 16 3.25 -3.78 11.96
C GLY A 16 3.93 -3.10 10.76
N ASN A 17 3.76 -3.62 9.54
CA ASN A 17 4.28 -2.98 8.33
C ASN A 17 3.42 -1.77 7.96
N VAL A 18 4.08 -0.69 7.56
CA VAL A 18 3.45 0.57 7.16
C VAL A 18 3.97 1.03 5.80
N VAL A 19 3.16 1.79 5.06
CA VAL A 19 3.55 2.40 3.78
C VAL A 19 3.20 3.88 3.74
N SER A 20 3.96 4.65 2.98
CA SER A 20 3.67 6.07 2.74
C SER A 20 2.41 6.21 1.89
N ALA A 21 1.36 6.78 2.47
CA ALA A 21 0.07 7.00 1.82
C ALA A 21 0.21 7.81 0.52
N SER A 22 1.07 8.84 0.55
CA SER A 22 1.33 9.74 -0.58
C SER A 22 2.02 9.09 -1.78
N ARG A 23 2.59 7.88 -1.61
CA ARG A 23 3.34 7.18 -2.67
C ARG A 23 2.60 5.98 -3.24
N VAL A 24 1.42 5.66 -2.71
CA VAL A 24 0.62 4.54 -3.21
C VAL A 24 -0.23 5.03 -4.38
N ILE A 25 -0.07 4.37 -5.53
CA ILE A 25 -0.81 4.64 -6.77
C ILE A 25 -2.00 3.70 -6.91
N ALA A 26 -1.85 2.43 -6.50
CA ALA A 26 -2.92 1.45 -6.59
C ALA A 26 -2.84 0.36 -5.52
N ILE A 27 -3.99 -0.23 -5.19
CA ILE A 27 -4.13 -1.42 -4.35
C ILE A 27 -4.93 -2.44 -5.16
N VAL A 28 -4.36 -3.63 -5.39
CA VAL A 28 -4.93 -4.67 -6.25
C VAL A 28 -4.92 -6.05 -5.58
N THR A 29 -5.72 -6.97 -6.08
CA THR A 29 -5.75 -8.36 -5.62
C THR A 29 -4.79 -9.24 -6.45
N PRO A 30 -4.12 -10.23 -5.83
CA PRO A 30 -3.08 -11.04 -6.49
C PRO A 30 -3.61 -12.18 -7.41
N GLY A 31 -4.77 -12.00 -8.04
CA GLY A 31 -5.52 -13.10 -8.66
C GLY A 31 -5.27 -13.38 -10.14
N SER A 32 -4.61 -12.49 -10.89
CA SER A 32 -4.53 -12.58 -12.35
C SER A 32 -3.10 -12.81 -12.86
N SER A 33 -2.99 -13.43 -14.05
CA SER A 33 -1.69 -13.68 -14.70
C SER A 33 -0.86 -12.40 -14.90
N PRO A 34 -1.43 -11.25 -15.32
CA PRO A 34 -0.68 -9.99 -15.40
C PRO A 34 -0.09 -9.54 -14.06
N ILE A 35 -0.83 -9.67 -12.96
CA ILE A 35 -0.36 -9.28 -11.63
C ILE A 35 0.75 -10.21 -11.14
N LYS A 36 0.66 -11.51 -11.45
CA LYS A 36 1.72 -12.46 -11.14
C LYS A 36 3.03 -12.11 -11.88
N ARG A 37 2.95 -11.75 -13.17
CA ARG A 37 4.10 -11.28 -13.96
C ARG A 37 4.70 -9.99 -13.42
N MET A 38 3.88 -8.99 -13.12
CA MET A 38 4.33 -7.73 -12.52
C MET A 38 5.12 -7.95 -11.21
N ARG A 39 4.67 -8.90 -10.37
CA ARG A 39 5.38 -9.26 -9.14
C ARG A 39 6.74 -9.91 -9.43
N GLU A 40 6.79 -10.81 -10.41
CA GLU A 40 8.02 -11.50 -10.82
C GLU A 40 9.03 -10.50 -11.39
N GLU A 41 8.61 -9.60 -12.27
CA GLU A 41 9.43 -8.51 -12.82
C GLU A 41 9.96 -7.58 -11.71
N ALA A 42 9.12 -7.20 -10.74
CA ALA A 42 9.57 -6.41 -9.61
C ALA A 42 10.60 -7.15 -8.74
N ARG A 43 10.47 -8.49 -8.61
CA ARG A 43 11.45 -9.30 -7.88
C ARG A 43 12.80 -9.31 -8.60
N GLU A 44 12.80 -9.53 -9.91
CA GLU A 44 14.01 -9.53 -10.74
C GLU A 44 14.73 -8.18 -10.69
N ARG A 45 13.97 -7.08 -10.64
CA ARG A 45 14.49 -5.71 -10.53
C ARG A 45 14.89 -5.29 -9.11
N GLY A 46 14.72 -6.16 -8.10
CA GLY A 46 14.99 -5.83 -6.69
C GLY A 46 14.01 -4.81 -6.08
N LYS A 47 12.83 -4.64 -6.69
CA LYS A 47 11.77 -3.71 -6.26
C LYS A 47 10.58 -4.39 -5.56
N LEU A 48 10.63 -5.70 -5.36
CA LEU A 48 9.61 -6.43 -4.61
C LEU A 48 9.88 -6.33 -3.10
N VAL A 49 8.88 -5.86 -2.35
CA VAL A 49 8.89 -5.84 -0.89
C VAL A 49 7.86 -6.84 -0.36
N ASP A 50 8.30 -7.80 0.45
CA ASP A 50 7.43 -8.78 1.08
C ASP A 50 7.04 -8.35 2.51
N ALA A 51 5.81 -7.87 2.68
CA ALA A 51 5.22 -7.54 3.98
C ALA A 51 4.17 -8.58 4.43
N THR A 52 4.24 -9.81 3.92
CA THR A 52 3.25 -10.87 4.22
C THR A 52 3.55 -11.63 5.51
N GLN A 53 4.79 -11.58 6.01
CA GLN A 53 5.26 -12.36 7.16
C GLN A 53 4.97 -13.87 7.01
N GLY A 54 5.27 -14.41 5.81
CA GLY A 54 5.08 -15.84 5.50
C GLY A 54 3.64 -16.25 5.23
N ARG A 55 2.70 -15.30 5.20
CA ARG A 55 1.29 -15.59 4.91
C ARG A 55 1.00 -15.50 3.41
N LYS A 56 -0.13 -16.07 3.00
CA LYS A 56 -0.64 -15.91 1.63
C LYS A 56 -0.78 -14.43 1.29
N THR A 57 -0.23 -14.00 0.16
CA THR A 57 -0.47 -12.67 -0.40
C THR A 57 -1.96 -12.51 -0.68
N ARG A 58 -2.57 -11.48 -0.11
CA ARG A 58 -3.99 -11.14 -0.27
C ARG A 58 -4.21 -9.76 -0.88
N ALA A 59 -3.18 -8.93 -0.89
CA ALA A 59 -3.15 -7.66 -1.57
C ALA A 59 -1.76 -7.38 -2.12
N ILE A 60 -1.72 -6.58 -3.18
CA ILE A 60 -0.51 -5.98 -3.74
C ILE A 60 -0.73 -4.47 -3.80
N ILE A 61 0.27 -3.73 -3.34
CA ILE A 61 0.30 -2.27 -3.35
C ILE A 61 1.35 -1.83 -4.37
N ILE A 62 0.95 -0.92 -5.24
CA ILE A 62 1.79 -0.35 -6.30
C ILE A 62 2.16 1.06 -5.90
N THR A 63 3.45 1.38 -5.96
CA THR A 63 3.97 2.71 -5.63
C THR A 63 4.47 3.46 -6.86
N ASP A 64 4.60 4.77 -6.73
CA ASP A 64 5.18 5.68 -7.74
C ASP A 64 6.65 5.40 -8.11
N SER A 65 7.35 4.64 -7.27
CA SER A 65 8.77 4.27 -7.45
C SER A 65 8.97 2.89 -8.10
N ASP A 66 7.90 2.33 -8.66
CA ASP A 66 7.73 0.94 -9.11
C ASP A 66 7.96 -0.14 -8.04
N HIS A 67 7.99 0.22 -6.75
CA HIS A 67 8.00 -0.82 -5.71
C HIS A 67 6.64 -1.50 -5.70
N ILE A 68 6.69 -2.84 -5.69
CA ILE A 68 5.53 -3.71 -5.52
C ILE A 68 5.60 -4.27 -4.10
N ILE A 69 4.61 -3.94 -3.28
CA ILE A 69 4.57 -4.35 -1.88
C ILE A 69 3.47 -5.40 -1.71
N MET A 70 3.85 -6.59 -1.25
CA MET A 70 2.89 -7.66 -0.95
C MET A 70 2.38 -7.56 0.47
N SER A 71 1.08 -7.76 0.68
CA SER A 71 0.48 -7.78 2.01
C SER A 71 -0.36 -9.05 2.22
N GLY A 72 -0.34 -9.54 3.47
CA GLY A 72 -1.23 -10.59 3.96
C GLY A 72 -2.60 -10.08 4.40
N LEU A 73 -2.88 -8.77 4.35
CA LEU A 73 -4.21 -8.21 4.54
C LEU A 73 -4.98 -8.17 3.22
N GLN A 74 -6.32 -8.16 3.32
CA GLN A 74 -7.17 -8.03 2.15
C GLN A 74 -7.07 -6.62 1.56
N ALA A 75 -7.13 -6.53 0.23
CA ALA A 75 -7.13 -5.24 -0.48
C ALA A 75 -8.19 -4.28 0.07
N ALA A 76 -9.43 -4.77 0.28
CA ALA A 76 -10.52 -3.97 0.84
C ALA A 76 -10.21 -3.37 2.22
N THR A 77 -9.52 -4.12 3.10
CA THR A 77 -9.12 -3.62 4.43
C THR A 77 -8.09 -2.49 4.31
N ILE A 78 -7.15 -2.61 3.37
CA ILE A 78 -6.14 -1.58 3.14
C ILE A 78 -6.80 -0.34 2.53
N THR A 79 -7.65 -0.51 1.50
CA THR A 79 -8.42 0.58 0.89
C THR A 79 -9.25 1.36 1.92
N GLN A 80 -9.88 0.66 2.86
CA GLN A 80 -10.65 1.30 3.94
C GLN A 80 -9.77 2.19 4.82
N ARG A 81 -8.53 1.79 5.10
CA ARG A 81 -7.58 2.60 5.90
C ARG A 81 -7.15 3.85 5.14
N PHE A 82 -6.80 3.71 3.86
CA PHE A 82 -6.50 4.85 2.98
C PHE A 82 -7.64 5.85 2.87
N SER A 83 -8.89 5.36 2.81
CA SER A 83 -10.07 6.22 2.75
C SER A 83 -10.35 6.98 4.05
N ARG A 84 -9.81 6.53 5.19
CA ARG A 84 -9.92 7.22 6.48
C ARG A 84 -8.85 8.30 6.62
N GLU A 85 -7.62 8.04 6.20
CA GLU A 85 -6.54 9.03 6.20
C GLU A 85 -6.85 10.24 5.29
N GLY A 86 -7.58 10.04 4.19
CA GLY A 86 -7.99 11.11 3.28
C GLY A 86 -9.12 12.01 3.78
N ARG A 87 -9.74 11.70 4.94
CA ARG A 87 -10.87 12.46 5.50
C ARG A 87 -10.47 13.50 6.56
N CYS A 88 -9.19 13.79 6.71
CA CYS A 88 -8.72 14.66 7.79
C CYS A 88 -8.80 16.17 7.52
N ASP A 89 -9.34 16.65 6.39
CA ASP A 89 -9.32 18.09 6.05
C ASP A 89 -10.70 18.75 5.80
N ASP A 90 -11.84 18.04 5.92
CA ASP A 90 -13.15 18.58 5.47
C ASP A 90 -14.22 18.81 6.57
N GLU A 91 -13.89 18.71 7.87
CA GLU A 91 -14.82 19.03 8.97
C GLU A 91 -14.39 20.33 9.67
N GLU A 92 -14.56 21.46 8.97
CA GLU A 92 -14.63 22.81 9.55
C GLU A 92 -15.98 23.40 9.10
N SER A 93 -17.03 23.22 9.91
CA SER A 93 -18.32 23.92 9.83
C SER A 93 -18.67 24.52 11.18
#